data_AF-A0A358TYA6-F1
#
_entry.id   AF-A0A358TYA6-F1
#
_cell.length_a   1.000
_cell.length_b   1.000
_cell.length_c   1.000
_cell.angle_alpha   90.00
_cell.angle_beta   90.00
_cell.angle_gamma   90.00
#
_symmetry.space_group_name_H-M   'P 1'
#
loop_
_entity.id
_entity.type
_entity.pdbx_description
1 polymer ?
#
loop_
_entity_poly.entity_id
_entity_poly.type
_entity_poly.pdbx_seq_one_letter_code
_entity_poly.pdbx_strand_id
1 'polypeptide(L)'
;DVSDQAMTVYETRLRDSFVLKDLHHYRHMGKFFEDNTHLLKVYPKLFSQAVKMYLTADGTPKKERQKEIIKMAFEKRSKGGLIKDIYGAWRALL
;
A
#
# COMPACT_ATOMS: atom_id res chain seq x y z
N ASP A 1 -28.90 -27.43 -13.29
CA ASP A 1 -29.67 -27.38 -12.05
C ASP A 1 -29.15 -26.20 -11.24
N VAL A 2 -30.02 -25.25 -10.91
CA VAL A 2 -29.71 -24.01 -10.19
C VAL A 2 -30.37 -23.99 -8.80
N SER A 3 -30.79 -25.16 -8.31
CA SER A 3 -31.31 -25.31 -6.96
C SER A 3 -30.27 -24.96 -5.89
N ASP A 4 -30.73 -24.45 -4.75
CA ASP A 4 -29.87 -24.01 -3.64
C ASP A 4 -28.92 -25.13 -3.15
N GLN A 5 -29.37 -26.38 -3.19
CA GLN A 5 -28.57 -27.55 -2.83
C GLN A 5 -27.37 -27.75 -3.78
N ALA A 6 -27.58 -27.57 -5.10
CA ALA A 6 -26.49 -27.65 -6.07
C ALA A 6 -25.50 -26.48 -5.91
N MET A 7 -25.97 -25.30 -5.50
CA MET A 7 -25.13 -24.12 -5.28
C MET A 7 -24.28 -24.18 -4.00
N THR A 8 -24.69 -25.00 -3.01
CA THR A 8 -23.91 -25.19 -1.77
C THR A 8 -22.54 -25.81 -2.04
N VAL A 9 -22.43 -26.71 -3.02
CA VAL A 9 -21.15 -27.32 -3.44
C VAL A 9 -20.21 -26.27 -4.04
N TYR A 10 -20.76 -25.33 -4.82
CA TYR A 10 -20.00 -24.24 -5.39
C TYR A 10 -19.48 -23.29 -4.30
N GLU A 11 -20.33 -22.89 -3.35
CA GLU A 11 -19.94 -22.05 -2.23
C GLU A 11 -18.82 -22.70 -1.39
N THR A 12 -18.97 -23.98 -1.09
CA THR A 12 -17.96 -24.75 -0.34
C THR A 12 -16.61 -24.73 -1.05
N ARG A 13 -16.59 -25.03 -2.36
CA ARG A 13 -15.37 -24.98 -3.17
C ARG A 13 -14.77 -23.58 -3.20
N LEU A 14 -15.59 -22.54 -3.27
CA LEU A 14 -15.13 -21.16 -3.29
C LEU A 14 -14.50 -20.76 -1.93
N ARG A 15 -15.06 -21.22 -0.81
CA ARG A 15 -14.50 -21.01 0.54
C ARG A 15 -13.19 -21.76 0.75
N ASP A 16 -13.07 -22.96 0.18
CA ASP A 16 -11.85 -23.76 0.26
C ASP A 16 -10.75 -23.24 -0.67
N SER A 17 -11.13 -22.57 -1.76
CA SER A 17 -10.21 -21.91 -2.67
C SER A 17 -9.52 -20.69 -2.04
N PHE A 18 -8.47 -20.20 -2.71
CA PHE A 18 -7.77 -18.98 -2.30
C PHE A 18 -8.64 -17.73 -2.44
N VAL A 19 -9.68 -17.75 -3.29
CA VAL A 19 -10.45 -16.55 -3.67
C VAL A 19 -11.08 -15.88 -2.45
N LEU A 20 -11.89 -16.60 -1.67
CA LEU A 20 -12.54 -16.01 -0.49
C LEU A 20 -11.55 -15.76 0.66
N LYS A 21 -10.48 -16.55 0.75
CA LYS A 21 -9.43 -16.35 1.76
C LYS A 21 -8.70 -15.03 1.53
N ASP A 22 -8.35 -14.73 0.28
CA ASP A 22 -7.64 -13.50 -0.10
C ASP A 22 -8.55 -12.27 0.02
N LEU A 23 -9.81 -12.38 -0.45
CA LEU A 23 -10.79 -11.30 -0.26
C LEU A 23 -11.01 -10.98 1.21
N HIS A 24 -11.05 -12.00 2.06
CA HIS A 24 -11.17 -11.83 3.50
C HIS A 24 -9.90 -11.21 4.11
N HIS A 25 -8.71 -11.63 3.67
CA HIS A 25 -7.44 -11.06 4.10
C HIS A 25 -7.36 -9.54 3.79
N TYR A 26 -7.83 -9.13 2.61
CA TYR A 26 -7.77 -7.73 2.17
C TYR A 26 -9.01 -6.89 2.51
N ARG A 27 -9.98 -7.42 3.25
CA ARG A 27 -11.28 -6.77 3.51
C ARG A 27 -11.18 -5.38 4.15
N HIS A 28 -10.10 -5.10 4.88
CA HIS A 28 -9.89 -3.81 5.53
C HIS A 28 -9.11 -2.80 4.68
N MET A 29 -8.43 -3.24 3.61
CA MET A 29 -7.59 -2.36 2.80
C MET A 29 -8.38 -1.31 2.06
N GLY A 30 -9.55 -1.66 1.51
CA GLY A 30 -10.39 -0.71 0.77
C GLY A 30 -10.75 0.50 1.62
N LYS A 31 -11.33 0.24 2.80
CA LYS A 31 -11.66 1.29 3.77
C LYS A 31 -10.43 2.07 4.24
N PHE A 32 -9.31 1.38 4.47
CA PHE A 32 -8.06 2.05 4.85
C PHE A 32 -7.60 3.07 3.79
N PHE A 33 -7.68 2.73 2.50
CA PHE A 33 -7.32 3.68 1.43
C PHE A 33 -8.33 4.82 1.28
N GLU A 34 -9.63 4.56 1.47
CA GLU A 34 -10.67 5.59 1.47
C GLU A 34 -10.44 6.60 2.60
N ASP A 35 -10.15 6.12 3.82
CA ASP A 35 -9.87 6.96 4.98
C ASP A 35 -8.51 7.69 4.86
N ASN A 36 -7.59 7.17 4.03
CA ASN A 36 -6.22 7.66 3.88
C ASN A 36 -5.87 7.95 2.42
N THR A 37 -6.68 8.77 1.74
CA THR A 37 -6.51 9.09 0.29
C THR A 37 -5.13 9.66 -0.08
N HIS A 38 -4.37 10.20 0.89
CA HIS A 38 -3.00 10.67 0.68
C HIS A 38 -2.05 9.54 0.30
N LEU A 39 -2.33 8.28 0.67
CA LEU A 39 -1.52 7.12 0.30
C LEU A 39 -1.40 7.00 -1.21
N LEU A 40 -2.50 7.19 -1.94
CA LEU A 40 -2.57 7.07 -3.39
C LEU A 40 -2.13 8.35 -4.13
N LYS A 41 -2.07 9.50 -3.44
CA LYS A 41 -1.72 10.79 -4.04
C LYS A 41 -0.26 11.20 -3.80
N VAL A 42 0.23 10.99 -2.58
CA VAL A 42 1.52 11.52 -2.11
C VAL A 42 2.63 10.52 -2.38
N TYR A 43 2.45 9.26 -1.99
CA TYR A 43 3.54 8.28 -2.05
C TYR A 43 3.99 7.92 -3.48
N PRO A 44 3.11 7.75 -4.49
CA PRO A 44 3.57 7.51 -5.86
C PRO A 44 4.41 8.66 -6.42
N LYS A 45 4.01 9.91 -6.13
CA LYS A 45 4.77 11.11 -6.52
C LYS A 45 6.11 11.18 -5.78
N LEU A 46 6.09 10.92 -4.47
CA LEU A 46 7.28 10.88 -3.64
C LEU A 46 8.29 9.85 -4.16
N PHE A 47 7.82 8.63 -4.42
CA PHE A 47 8.63 7.53 -4.89
C PHE A 47 9.23 7.85 -6.27
N SER A 48 8.42 8.34 -7.20
CA SER A 48 8.88 8.75 -8.53
C SER A 48 9.99 9.81 -8.43
N GLN A 49 9.81 10.83 -7.59
CA GLN A 49 10.82 11.87 -7.36
C GLN A 49 12.08 11.32 -6.71
N ALA A 50 11.95 10.48 -5.69
CA ALA A 50 13.08 9.85 -5.00
C ALA A 50 13.90 8.97 -5.94
N VAL A 51 13.24 8.15 -6.77
CA VAL A 51 13.90 7.30 -7.77
C VAL A 51 14.60 8.16 -8.82
N LYS A 52 13.95 9.19 -9.34
CA LYS A 52 14.57 10.14 -10.28
C LYS A 52 15.84 10.75 -9.68
N MET A 53 15.75 11.25 -8.45
CA MET A 53 16.91 11.81 -7.73
C MET A 53 18.00 10.75 -7.53
N TYR A 54 17.66 9.54 -7.07
CA TYR A 54 18.65 8.51 -6.78
C TYR A 54 19.43 8.03 -8.02
N LEU A 55 18.74 7.93 -9.16
CA LEU A 55 19.28 7.44 -10.42
C LEU A 55 19.94 8.53 -11.27
N THR A 56 19.73 9.82 -10.97
CA THR A 56 20.39 10.91 -11.69
C THR A 56 21.88 10.92 -11.40
N ALA A 57 22.70 10.87 -12.45
CA ALA A 57 24.15 10.96 -12.39
C ALA A 57 24.60 12.39 -12.70
N ASP A 58 24.72 13.20 -11.66
CA ASP A 58 25.11 14.62 -11.70
C ASP A 58 26.32 14.93 -10.82
N GLY A 59 27.04 13.90 -10.35
CA GLY A 59 28.25 14.04 -9.56
C GLY A 59 28.04 14.28 -8.06
N THR A 60 26.78 14.41 -7.59
CA THR A 60 26.50 14.55 -6.16
C THR A 60 26.85 13.25 -5.40
N PRO A 61 27.57 13.35 -4.26
CA PRO A 61 27.84 12.19 -3.41
C PRO A 61 26.56 11.47 -2.98
N LYS A 62 26.58 10.12 -3.00
CA LYS A 62 25.41 9.29 -2.66
C LYS A 62 24.83 9.60 -1.27
N LYS A 63 25.68 9.91 -0.29
CA LYS A 63 25.25 10.29 1.08
C LYS A 63 24.46 11.61 1.10
N GLU A 64 24.87 12.58 0.28
CA GLU A 64 24.17 13.87 0.18
C GLU A 64 22.83 13.68 -0.52
N ARG A 65 22.81 12.94 -1.64
CA ARG A 65 21.59 12.58 -2.35
C ARG A 65 20.57 11.85 -1.46
N GLN A 66 21.03 10.95 -0.59
CA GLN A 66 20.17 10.29 0.40
C GLN A 66 19.57 11.28 1.40
N LYS A 67 20.36 12.23 1.92
CA LYS A 67 19.85 13.27 2.82
C LYS A 67 18.80 14.15 2.13
N GLU A 68 19.01 14.52 0.88
CA GLU A 68 18.04 15.29 0.09
C GLU A 68 16.73 14.53 -0.11
N ILE A 69 16.79 13.23 -0.44
CA ILE A 69 15.61 12.38 -0.59
C ILE A 69 14.85 12.29 0.74
N ILE A 70 15.54 12.10 1.86
CA ILE A 70 14.92 12.03 3.19
C ILE A 70 14.28 13.38 3.56
N LYS A 71 14.97 14.49 3.28
CA LYS A 71 14.45 15.84 3.52
C LYS A 71 13.16 16.08 2.72
N MET A 72 13.19 15.79 1.41
CA MET A 72 12.04 15.89 0.52
C MET A 72 10.88 15.00 0.98
N ALA A 73 11.16 13.78 1.46
CA ALA A 73 10.15 12.90 2.06
C ALA A 73 9.47 13.53 3.28
N PHE A 74 10.25 14.11 4.19
CA PHE A 74 9.70 14.75 5.40
C PHE A 74 9.01 16.09 5.15
N GLU A 75 9.35 16.80 4.07
CA GLU A 75 8.63 17.99 3.62
C GLU A 75 7.25 17.65 3.05
N LYS A 76 7.14 16.52 2.33
CA LYS A 76 5.87 16.07 1.74
C LYS A 76 4.98 15.33 2.73
N ARG A 77 5.55 14.70 3.76
CA ARG A 77 4.81 13.98 4.81
C ARG A 77 5.53 14.07 6.14
N SER A 78 4.82 14.45 7.20
CA SER A 78 5.42 14.50 8.54
C SER A 78 5.93 13.12 9.00
N LYS A 79 6.97 13.11 9.83
CA LYS A 79 7.55 11.88 10.41
C LYS A 79 6.50 11.02 11.13
N GLY A 80 5.67 11.66 11.96
CA GLY A 80 4.58 10.99 12.65
C GLY A 80 3.50 10.48 11.68
N GLY A 81 3.22 11.22 10.61
CA GLY A 81 2.31 10.79 9.54
C GLY A 81 2.80 9.52 8.86
N LEU A 82 4.09 9.46 8.48
CA LEU A 82 4.69 8.27 7.86
C LEU A 82 4.60 7.03 8.76
N ILE A 83 4.88 7.17 10.07
CA ILE A 83 4.77 6.06 11.03
C ILE A 83 3.32 5.60 11.17
N LYS A 84 2.37 6.55 11.27
CA LYS A 84 0.94 6.26 11.32
C LYS A 84 0.46 5.53 10.07
N ASP A 85 0.96 5.93 8.90
CA ASP A 85 0.61 5.32 7.62
C ASP A 85 1.13 3.87 7.52
N ILE A 86 2.37 3.61 7.96
CA ILE A 86 2.94 2.25 8.01
C ILE A 86 2.16 1.37 8.98
N TYR A 87 1.89 1.88 10.19
CA TYR A 87 1.12 1.15 11.20
C TYR A 87 -0.30 0.86 10.71
N GLY A 88 -0.97 1.84 10.10
CA GLY A 88 -2.31 1.68 9.53
C GLY A 88 -2.36 0.65 8.41
N ALA A 89 -1.36 0.67 7.51
CA ALA A 89 -1.26 -0.31 6.43
C ALA A 89 -1.05 -1.73 6.97
N TRP A 90 -0.17 -1.91 7.96
CA TRP A 90 -0.01 -3.19 8.64
C TRP A 90 -1.31 -3.62 9.31
N ARG A 91 -1.95 -2.73 10.08
CA ARG A 91 -3.22 -3.02 10.77
C ARG A 91 -4.34 -3.44 9.81
N ALA A 92 -4.36 -2.92 8.58
CA ALA A 92 -5.33 -3.26 7.55
C ALA A 92 -5.01 -4.55 6.78
N LEU A 93 -3.76 -5.01 6.84
CA LEU A 93 -3.31 -6.28 6.27
C LEU A 93 -3.43 -7.46 7.25
N LEU A 94 -3.46 -7.20 8.56
CA LEU A 94 -3.74 -8.19 9.60
C LEU A 94 -5.25 -8.47 9.72
#